data_AF-A0A354P6F4-F1
#
_entry.id   AF-A0A354P6F4-F1
#
_cell.length_a   1.000
_cell.length_b   1.000
_cell.length_c   1.000
_cell.angle_alpha   90.00
_cell.angle_beta   90.00
_cell.angle_gamma   90.00
#
_symmetry.space_group_name_H-M   'P 1'
#
loop_
_entity.id
_entity.type
_entity.pdbx_description
1 polymer ?
#
loop_
_entity_poly.entity_id
_entity_poly.type
_entity_poly.pdbx_seq_one_letter_code
_entity_poly.pdbx_strand_id
1 'polypeptide(L)' 'ICQYDAATMQTELGPAFEAVECSEYLHTTPTGKPQQFFFGVYRRVM' A
#
# COMPACT_ATOMS: atom_id res chain seq x y z
N ILE A 1 6.18 11.35 3.77
CA ILE A 1 6.21 10.71 2.43
C ILE A 1 5.68 9.31 2.64
N CYS A 2 4.67 8.87 1.88
CA CYS A 2 4.22 7.48 1.96
C CYS A 2 5.32 6.61 1.36
N GLN A 3 5.83 5.64 2.12
CA GLN A 3 6.96 4.82 1.68
C GLN A 3 6.57 3.78 0.63
N TYR A 4 5.28 3.46 0.56
CA TYR A 4 4.76 2.43 -0.33
C TYR A 4 3.54 2.93 -1.09
N ASP A 5 3.49 2.55 -2.36
CA ASP A 5 2.33 2.56 -3.22
C ASP A 5 2.11 1.13 -3.78
N ALA A 6 1.08 0.95 -4.61
CA ALA A 6 0.77 -0.37 -5.16
C ALA A 6 1.93 -0.97 -5.97
N ALA A 7 2.68 -0.15 -6.72
CA ALA A 7 3.73 -0.59 -7.62
C ALA A 7 5.01 -0.99 -6.86
N THR A 8 5.42 -0.18 -5.89
CA THR A 8 6.55 -0.48 -5.00
C THR A 8 6.25 -1.71 -4.16
N MET A 9 5.05 -1.83 -3.58
CA MET A 9 4.68 -3.00 -2.79
C MET A 9 4.61 -4.29 -3.64
N GLN A 10 4.08 -4.24 -4.86
CA GLN A 10 4.06 -5.39 -5.76
C GLN A 10 5.48 -5.83 -6.16
N THR A 11 6.41 -4.87 -6.30
CA THR A 11 7.82 -5.16 -6.60
C THR A 11 8.51 -5.87 -5.43
N GLU A 12 8.28 -5.40 -4.20
CA GLU A 12 8.84 -5.99 -2.98
C GLU A 12 8.32 -7.41 -2.71
N LEU A 13 7.01 -7.64 -2.91
CA LEU A 13 6.39 -8.96 -2.71
C LEU A 13 6.75 -9.96 -3.82
N GLY A 14 7.02 -9.45 -5.04
CA GLY A 14 7.38 -10.26 -6.18
C GLY A 14 6.22 -11.10 -6.75
N PRO A 15 6.51 -11.98 -7.72
CA PRO A 15 5.49 -12.66 -8.53
C PRO A 15 4.72 -13.76 -7.77
N ALA A 16 5.17 -14.13 -6.57
CA ALA A 16 4.47 -15.10 -5.72
C ALA A 16 3.20 -14.50 -5.07
N PHE A 17 2.94 -13.21 -5.26
CA PHE A 17 1.78 -12.51 -4.72
C PHE A 17 1.09 -11.70 -5.80
N GLU A 18 -0.24 -11.77 -5.79
CA GLU A 18 -1.14 -11.04 -6.68
C GLU A 18 -1.96 -10.04 -5.85
N ALA A 19 -2.03 -8.79 -6.30
CA ALA A 19 -2.87 -7.78 -5.67
C ALA A 19 -4.36 -8.10 -5.87
N VAL A 20 -5.10 -8.17 -4.76
CA VAL A 20 -6.55 -8.38 -4.75
C VAL A 20 -7.27 -7.04 -4.64
N GLU A 21 -6.79 -6.18 -3.75
CA GLU A 21 -7.34 -4.85 -3.51
C GLU A 21 -6.22 -3.92 -3.06
N CYS A 22 -6.21 -2.69 -3.56
CA CYS A 22 -5.29 -1.65 -3.12
C CYS A 22 -6.07 -0.37 -2.92
N SER A 23 -5.75 0.37 -1.85
CA SER A 23 -6.30 1.71 -1.65
C SER A 23 -5.27 2.67 -1.11
N GLU A 24 -5.46 3.92 -1.49
CA GLU A 24 -4.72 5.06 -1.00
C GLU A 24 -5.68 6.05 -0.36
N TYR A 25 -5.29 6.55 0.82
CA TYR A 25 -6.07 7.54 1.54
C TYR A 25 -5.18 8.64 2.06
N LEU A 26 -5.74 9.85 2.13
CA LEU A 26 -5.14 10.95 2.87
C LEU A 26 -5.76 10.99 4.26
N HIS A 27 -4.94 10.75 5.28
CA HIS A 27 -5.33 10.86 6.68
C HIS A 27 -4.75 12.12 7.30
N THR A 28 -5.43 12.65 8.31
CA THR A 28 -4.88 13.70 9.17
C THR A 28 -4.24 13.04 10.39
N THR A 29 -2.97 13.32 10.64
CA THR A 29 -2.27 12.85 11.83
C THR A 29 -2.90 13.44 13.09
N PRO A 30 -2.68 12.87 14.29
CA PRO A 30 -3.11 13.47 15.55
C PRO A 30 -2.61 14.91 15.77
N THR A 31 -1.52 15.30 15.09
CA THR A 31 -0.96 16.65 15.11
C THR A 31 -1.53 17.58 14.01
N GLY A 32 -2.59 17.15 13.32
CA GLY A 32 -3.30 17.96 12.32
C GLY A 32 -2.64 18.00 10.93
N LYS A 33 -1.60 17.22 10.68
CA LYS A 33 -0.88 17.26 9.39
C LYS A 33 -1.43 16.20 8.43
N PRO A 34 -1.58 16.50 7.13
CA PRO A 34 -1.97 15.49 6.14
C PRO A 34 -0.84 14.47 5.95
N GLN A 35 -1.20 13.19 5.88
CA GLN A 35 -0.31 12.06 5.64
C GLN A 35 -0.99 11.05 4.70
N GLN A 36 -0.32 10.73 3.61
CA GLN A 36 -0.77 9.71 2.68
C GLN A 36 -0.49 8.31 3.24
N PHE A 37 -1.47 7.43 3.11
CA PHE A 37 -1.45 6.07 3.61
C PHE A 37 -1.85 5.12 2.49
N PHE A 38 -1.17 3.98 2.42
CA PHE A 38 -1.43 2.93 1.45
C PHE A 38 -1.74 1.63 2.20
N PHE A 39 -2.76 0.91 1.75
CA PHE A 39 -2.99 -0.47 2.14
C PHE A 39 -3.22 -1.32 0.89
N GLY A 40 -2.69 -2.53 0.87
CA GLY A 40 -2.92 -3.51 -0.17
C GLY A 40 -3.20 -4.89 0.43
N VAL A 41 -4.19 -5.57 -0.12
CA VAL A 41 -4.51 -6.97 0.16
C VAL A 41 -3.95 -7.80 -0.97
N TYR A 42 -3.12 -8.79 -0.62
CA TYR A 42 -2.46 -9.67 -1.58
C TYR A 42 -2.80 -11.12 -1.32
N ARG A 43 -2.96 -11.88 -2.39
CA ARG A 43 -3.10 -13.34 -2.35
C ARG A 43 -1.78 -13.97 -2.78
N ARG A 44 -1.31 -14.97 -2.04
CA ARG A 44 -0.18 -15.80 -2.48
C ARG A 44 -0.62 -16.71 -3.62
N VAL A 45 0.09 -16.66 -4.73
CA VAL A 45 -0.09 -17.52 -5.90
C VAL A 45 1.12 -18.46 -5.99
N MET A 46 0.85 -19.77 -6.01
CA MET A 46 1.87 -20.81 -6.18
C MET A 46 2.29 -20.93 -7.64
#